data_AF-A0A2S3ZI34-F1
#
_entry.id   AF-A0A2S3ZI34-F1
#
_cell.length_a   1.000
_cell.length_b   1.000
_cell.length_c   1.000
_cell.angle_alpha   90.00
_cell.angle_beta   90.00
_cell.angle_gamma   90.00
#
_symmetry.space_group_name_H-M   'P 1'
#
loop_
_entity.id
_entity.type
_entity.pdbx_description
1 polymer ?
#
loop_
_entity_poly.entity_id
_entity_poly.type
_entity_poly.pdbx_seq_one_letter_code
_entity_poly.pdbx_strand_id
1 'polypeptide(L)'
;MLPSPPGALRRALLRFPWLSDAITAGLYGLFAAGLALISANPPLRTPAWFTVMLLLAGVATVLLRRRRPVLMLVAATVLCVLSLAGGTGAETVLPLITLFAVGTYRSALTAWACYLAASAVASGAAWILIERTRDGLPLWEPTAPPVSADPLNDWLNAAIVMLVPLLVAQLFGVNAGQRRRYVAALVDRAVQLERERDQQAEIARQGA
;
A
#
# COMPACT_ATOMS: atom_id res chain seq x y z
N MET A 1 14.20 -9.50 34.73
CA MET A 1 13.43 -8.37 34.18
C MET A 1 12.36 -8.94 33.26
N LEU A 2 11.11 -8.98 33.71
CA LEU A 2 10.00 -9.50 32.91
C LEU A 2 9.75 -8.57 31.72
N PRO A 3 9.61 -9.08 30.48
CA PRO A 3 9.27 -8.25 29.33
C PRO A 3 7.91 -7.59 29.58
N SER A 4 7.87 -6.26 29.51
CA SER A 4 6.67 -5.47 29.74
C SER A 4 5.51 -6.00 28.88
N PRO A 5 4.30 -6.15 29.45
CA PRO A 5 3.15 -6.64 28.70
C PRO A 5 2.90 -5.72 27.50
N PRO A 6 2.53 -6.27 26.33
CA PRO A 6 2.24 -5.46 25.15
C PRO A 6 1.21 -4.39 25.52
N GLY A 7 1.56 -3.13 25.29
CA GLY A 7 0.80 -1.96 25.69
C GLY A 7 -0.69 -2.09 25.32
N ALA A 8 -1.58 -1.53 26.14
CA ALA A 8 -3.03 -1.68 25.99
C ALA A 8 -3.53 -1.39 24.56
N LEU A 9 -2.92 -0.42 23.88
CA LEU A 9 -3.13 -0.12 22.46
C LEU A 9 -2.87 -1.32 21.53
N ARG A 10 -1.76 -2.05 21.73
CA ARG A 10 -1.42 -3.23 20.93
C ARG A 10 -2.40 -4.39 21.19
N ARG A 11 -2.85 -4.56 22.44
CA ARG A 11 -3.88 -5.55 22.80
C ARG A 11 -5.25 -5.21 22.21
N ALA A 12 -5.66 -3.94 22.25
CA ALA A 12 -6.91 -3.48 21.64
C ALA A 12 -6.89 -3.65 20.11
N LEU A 13 -5.77 -3.31 19.45
CA LEU A 13 -5.56 -3.50 18.01
C LEU A 13 -5.55 -4.98 17.59
N LEU A 14 -5.01 -5.87 18.42
CA LEU A 14 -5.03 -7.32 18.18
C LEU A 14 -6.40 -7.93 18.49
N ARG A 15 -7.16 -7.36 19.43
CA ARG A 15 -8.49 -7.85 19.84
C ARG A 15 -9.60 -7.38 18.88
N PHE A 16 -9.39 -6.26 18.18
CA PHE A 16 -10.35 -5.70 17.23
C PHE A 16 -9.69 -5.41 15.89
N PRO A 17 -9.54 -6.44 15.01
CA PRO A 17 -8.95 -6.28 13.69
C PRO A 17 -9.71 -5.28 12.80
N TRP A 18 -10.91 -4.84 13.19
CA TRP A 18 -11.70 -3.81 12.52
C TRP A 18 -11.27 -2.36 12.79
N LEU A 19 -10.59 -2.07 13.89
CA LEU A 19 -10.09 -0.72 14.14
C LEU A 19 -8.95 -0.33 13.18
N SER A 20 -8.03 -1.25 12.90
CA SER A 20 -6.93 -0.98 11.97
C SER A 20 -7.43 -0.72 10.55
N ASP A 21 -8.50 -1.41 10.13
CA ASP A 21 -9.17 -1.16 8.85
C ASP A 21 -9.97 0.14 8.86
N ALA A 22 -10.72 0.44 9.93
CA ALA A 22 -11.46 1.69 10.03
C ALA A 22 -10.53 2.91 10.01
N ILE A 23 -9.36 2.81 10.65
CA ILE A 23 -8.33 3.86 10.62
C ILE A 23 -7.73 3.98 9.21
N THR A 24 -7.40 2.86 8.55
CA THR A 24 -6.84 2.89 7.19
C THR A 24 -7.85 3.44 6.19
N ALA A 25 -9.11 3.00 6.27
CA ALA A 25 -10.21 3.44 5.43
C ALA A 25 -10.56 4.91 5.68
N GLY A 26 -10.55 5.36 6.94
CA GLY A 26 -10.77 6.75 7.32
C GLY A 26 -9.66 7.67 6.82
N LEU A 27 -8.40 7.26 6.95
CA LEU A 27 -7.25 8.03 6.44
C LEU A 27 -7.27 8.12 4.92
N TYR A 28 -7.59 7.01 4.23
CA TYR A 28 -7.79 7.00 2.78
C TYR A 28 -8.95 7.90 2.37
N GLY A 29 -10.11 7.79 3.03
CA GLY A 29 -11.29 8.60 2.75
C GLY A 29 -11.03 10.09 2.95
N LEU A 30 -10.28 10.46 4.00
CA LEU A 30 -9.88 11.85 4.25
C LEU A 30 -8.95 12.38 3.16
N PHE A 31 -7.95 11.59 2.75
CA PHE A 31 -7.02 11.96 1.70
C PHE A 31 -7.73 12.09 0.33
N ALA A 32 -8.59 11.12 -0.01
CA ALA A 32 -9.39 11.14 -1.22
C ALA A 32 -10.38 12.31 -1.24
N ALA A 33 -11.01 12.62 -0.10
CA ALA A 33 -11.87 13.80 0.03
C ALA A 33 -11.10 15.11 -0.19
N GLY A 34 -9.88 15.22 0.35
CA GLY A 34 -9.00 16.36 0.12
C GLY A 34 -8.66 16.57 -1.36
N LEU A 35 -8.30 15.49 -2.07
CA LEU A 35 -8.02 15.54 -3.50
C LEU A 35 -9.27 15.78 -4.36
N ALA A 36 -10.43 15.27 -3.94
CA ALA A 36 -11.71 15.56 -4.57
C ALA A 36 -12.08 17.05 -4.44
N LEU A 37 -11.81 17.68 -3.29
CA LEU A 37 -11.99 19.13 -3.12
C LEU A 37 -11.03 19.94 -4.01
N ILE A 38 -9.78 19.49 -4.17
CA ILE A 38 -8.81 20.15 -5.06
C ILE A 38 -9.24 20.00 -6.52
N SER A 39 -9.70 18.81 -6.93
CA SER A 39 -10.15 18.53 -8.30
C SER A 39 -11.48 19.23 -8.65
N ALA A 40 -12.27 19.61 -7.65
CA ALA A 40 -13.51 20.36 -7.84
C ALA A 40 -13.26 21.85 -8.20
N ASN A 41 -12.03 22.36 -8.02
CA ASN A 41 -11.68 23.74 -8.37
C ASN A 41 -11.12 23.84 -9.81
N PRO A 42 -11.48 24.88 -10.59
CA PRO A 42 -10.88 25.12 -11.90
C PRO A 42 -9.35 25.26 -11.79
N PRO A 43 -8.55 24.66 -12.68
CA PRO A 43 -8.90 24.15 -14.02
C PRO A 43 -9.17 22.63 -14.15
N LEU A 44 -9.13 21.82 -13.09
CA LEU A 44 -9.18 20.34 -13.16
C LEU A 44 -10.60 19.74 -13.18
N ARG A 45 -11.58 20.41 -13.81
CA ARG A 45 -13.03 20.14 -13.65
C ARG A 45 -13.41 18.69 -14.03
N THR A 46 -13.35 17.81 -13.04
CA THR A 46 -13.67 16.39 -13.18
C THR A 46 -15.15 16.16 -12.89
N PRO A 47 -15.84 15.28 -13.64
CA PRO A 47 -17.26 15.02 -13.39
C PRO A 47 -17.46 14.45 -11.97
N ALA A 48 -18.29 15.10 -11.16
CA ALA A 48 -18.48 14.73 -9.75
C ALA A 48 -18.95 13.27 -9.57
N TRP A 49 -19.76 12.75 -10.49
CA TRP A 49 -20.22 11.36 -10.48
C TRP A 49 -19.06 10.36 -10.62
N PHE A 50 -18.03 10.69 -11.40
CA PHE A 50 -16.87 9.84 -11.62
C PHE A 50 -15.99 9.79 -10.36
N THR A 51 -15.78 10.94 -9.71
CA THR A 51 -15.07 11.04 -8.43
C THR A 51 -15.78 10.26 -7.32
N VAL A 52 -17.12 10.33 -7.25
CA VAL A 52 -17.91 9.56 -6.27
C VAL A 52 -17.83 8.05 -6.56
N MET A 53 -17.86 7.65 -7.83
CA MET A 53 -17.72 6.24 -8.21
C MET A 53 -16.35 5.68 -7.82
N LEU A 54 -15.27 6.45 -8.06
CA LEU A 54 -13.92 6.09 -7.66
C LEU A 54 -13.75 6.02 -6.14
N LEU A 55 -14.32 6.97 -5.40
CA LEU A 55 -14.33 6.96 -3.94
C LEU A 55 -14.99 5.69 -3.40
N LEU A 56 -16.17 5.34 -3.90
CA LEU A 56 -16.90 4.13 -3.51
C LEU A 56 -16.10 2.86 -3.84
N ALA A 57 -15.51 2.79 -5.03
CA ALA A 57 -14.69 1.66 -5.46
C ALA A 57 -13.38 1.55 -4.66
N GLY A 58 -12.77 2.67 -4.27
CA GLY A 58 -11.61 2.72 -3.38
C GLY A 58 -11.94 2.21 -1.97
N VAL A 59 -13.07 2.65 -1.41
CA VAL A 59 -13.57 2.15 -0.12
C VAL A 59 -13.85 0.63 -0.18
N ALA A 60 -14.49 0.16 -1.25
CA ALA A 60 -14.73 -1.27 -1.46
C ALA A 60 -13.42 -2.07 -1.53
N THR A 61 -12.40 -1.52 -2.19
CA THR A 61 -11.07 -2.14 -2.30
C THR A 61 -10.37 -2.24 -0.94
N VAL A 62 -10.51 -1.22 -0.09
CA VAL A 62 -10.00 -1.28 1.29
C VAL A 62 -10.73 -2.34 2.12
N LEU A 63 -12.04 -2.54 1.92
CA LEU A 63 -12.80 -3.59 2.61
C LEU A 63 -12.42 -5.02 2.16
N LEU A 64 -11.99 -5.19 0.90
CA LEU A 64 -11.48 -6.46 0.36
C LEU A 64 -10.12 -6.88 0.94
N ARG A 65 -9.42 -5.99 1.65
CA ARG A 65 -8.08 -6.20 2.25
C ARG A 65 -7.97 -7.45 3.10
N ARG A 66 -9.06 -7.88 3.76
CA ARG A 66 -9.03 -9.01 4.70
C ARG A 66 -9.11 -10.39 4.09
N ARG A 67 -9.68 -10.53 2.90
CA ARG A 67 -9.95 -11.87 2.33
C ARG A 67 -8.93 -12.30 1.28
N ARG A 68 -8.40 -11.39 0.46
CA ARG A 68 -7.53 -11.72 -0.68
C ARG A 68 -6.53 -10.57 -1.00
N PRO A 69 -5.34 -10.52 -0.37
CA PRO A 69 -4.38 -9.40 -0.54
C PRO A 69 -3.89 -9.22 -1.99
N VAL A 70 -3.89 -10.28 -2.81
CA VAL A 70 -3.51 -10.19 -4.24
C VAL A 70 -4.61 -9.55 -5.08
N LEU A 71 -5.88 -9.86 -4.83
CA LEU A 71 -7.00 -9.19 -5.51
C LEU A 71 -7.07 -7.71 -5.16
N MET A 72 -6.68 -7.35 -3.93
CA MET A 72 -6.58 -5.95 -3.51
C MET A 72 -5.54 -5.18 -4.33
N LEU A 73 -4.37 -5.79 -4.60
CA LEU A 73 -3.34 -5.17 -5.44
C LEU A 73 -3.88 -4.94 -6.86
N VAL A 74 -4.50 -5.95 -7.47
CA VAL A 74 -5.09 -5.84 -8.81
C VAL A 74 -6.18 -4.77 -8.85
N ALA A 75 -7.07 -4.75 -7.87
CA ALA A 75 -8.13 -3.74 -7.79
C ALA A 75 -7.54 -2.33 -7.61
N ALA A 76 -6.55 -2.17 -6.72
CA ALA A 76 -5.89 -0.89 -6.47
C ALA A 76 -5.13 -0.36 -7.70
N THR A 77 -4.44 -1.24 -8.44
CA THR A 77 -3.74 -0.84 -9.67
C THR A 77 -4.70 -0.48 -10.78
N VAL A 78 -5.80 -1.23 -10.94
CA VAL A 78 -6.87 -0.91 -11.91
C VAL A 78 -7.55 0.42 -11.56
N LEU A 79 -7.87 0.65 -10.29
CA LEU A 79 -8.42 1.91 -9.80
C LEU A 79 -7.47 3.10 -10.02
N CYS A 80 -6.18 2.90 -9.82
CA CYS A 80 -5.15 3.89 -10.10
C CYS A 80 -5.12 4.26 -11.60
N VAL A 81 -5.17 3.26 -12.49
CA VAL A 81 -5.24 3.49 -13.95
C VAL A 81 -6.51 4.26 -14.33
N LEU A 82 -7.67 3.84 -13.82
CA LEU A 82 -8.96 4.50 -14.10
C LEU A 82 -9.00 5.93 -13.56
N SER A 83 -8.38 6.18 -12.41
CA SER A 83 -8.23 7.49 -11.80
C SER A 83 -7.35 8.44 -12.61
N LEU A 84 -6.20 7.94 -13.07
CA LEU A 84 -5.28 8.71 -13.92
C LEU A 84 -5.88 9.00 -15.28
N ALA A 85 -6.60 8.01 -15.84
CA ALA A 85 -7.42 8.21 -17.00
C ALA A 85 -8.46 9.30 -16.74
N GLY A 86 -9.23 9.26 -15.64
CA GLY A 86 -10.27 10.27 -15.40
C GLY A 86 -9.82 11.59 -14.79
N GLY A 87 -8.59 11.71 -14.29
CA GLY A 87 -7.97 12.96 -13.88
C GLY A 87 -8.05 13.39 -12.45
N THR A 88 -8.48 12.49 -11.58
CA THR A 88 -8.50 12.75 -10.15
C THR A 88 -7.12 12.48 -9.55
N GLY A 89 -6.43 11.43 -10.00
CA GLY A 89 -5.13 10.98 -9.46
C GLY A 89 -5.20 10.53 -7.99
N ALA A 90 -6.37 10.56 -7.36
CA ALA A 90 -6.56 10.30 -5.93
C ALA A 90 -6.28 8.84 -5.54
N GLU A 91 -6.40 7.94 -6.49
CA GLU A 91 -6.26 6.52 -6.30
C GLU A 91 -4.80 6.05 -6.38
N THR A 92 -3.85 6.95 -6.67
CA THR A 92 -2.40 6.67 -6.66
C THR A 92 -1.87 6.23 -5.29
N VAL A 93 -2.60 6.53 -4.21
CA VAL A 93 -2.24 6.14 -2.85
C VAL A 93 -2.64 4.70 -2.49
N LEU A 94 -3.61 4.09 -3.18
CA LEU A 94 -4.01 2.70 -2.89
C LEU A 94 -2.87 1.70 -3.18
N PRO A 95 -2.18 1.77 -4.33
CA PRO A 95 -1.01 0.93 -4.61
C PRO A 95 0.06 0.98 -3.50
N LEU A 96 0.33 2.17 -2.94
CA LEU A 96 1.30 2.35 -1.84
C LEU A 96 0.90 1.56 -0.59
N ILE A 97 -0.36 1.70 -0.18
CA ILE A 97 -0.91 1.01 1.00
C ILE A 97 -0.90 -0.50 0.78
N THR A 98 -1.24 -0.97 -0.42
CA THR A 98 -1.23 -2.40 -0.75
C THR A 98 0.17 -3.00 -0.73
N LEU A 99 1.19 -2.32 -1.28
CA LEU A 99 2.58 -2.80 -1.29
C LEU A 99 3.15 -2.88 0.12
N PHE A 100 2.90 -1.87 0.96
CA PHE A 100 3.29 -1.93 2.36
C PHE A 100 2.64 -3.14 3.08
N ALA A 101 1.36 -3.40 2.84
CA ALA A 101 0.66 -4.56 3.41
C ALA A 101 1.23 -5.89 2.89
N VAL A 102 1.52 -6.01 1.59
CA VAL A 102 2.11 -7.24 1.03
C VAL A 102 3.53 -7.47 1.59
N GLY A 103 4.37 -6.44 1.63
CA GLY A 103 5.73 -6.53 2.17
C GLY A 103 5.78 -6.93 3.65
N THR A 104 4.81 -6.50 4.45
CA THR A 104 4.75 -6.84 5.88
C THR A 104 4.29 -8.26 6.16
N TYR A 105 3.35 -8.81 5.38
CA TYR A 105 2.72 -10.10 5.68
C TYR A 105 3.18 -11.27 4.79
N ARG A 106 3.76 -11.04 3.61
CA ARG A 106 4.16 -12.11 2.66
C ARG A 106 5.68 -12.29 2.57
N SER A 107 6.11 -13.39 1.96
CA SER A 107 7.55 -13.67 1.72
C SER A 107 8.16 -12.58 0.84
N ALA A 108 9.46 -12.32 1.02
CA ALA A 108 10.16 -11.25 0.29
C ALA A 108 10.03 -11.41 -1.23
N LEU A 109 10.10 -12.64 -1.73
CA LEU A 109 9.99 -12.96 -3.15
C LEU A 109 8.61 -12.63 -3.73
N THR A 110 7.54 -12.93 -2.98
CA THR A 110 6.16 -12.54 -3.37
C THR A 110 6.00 -11.02 -3.37
N ALA A 111 6.57 -10.35 -2.35
CA ALA A 111 6.51 -8.90 -2.27
C ALA A 111 7.22 -8.23 -3.46
N TRP A 112 8.40 -8.73 -3.87
CA TRP A 112 9.12 -8.22 -5.03
C TRP A 112 8.37 -8.48 -6.35
N ALA A 113 7.75 -9.64 -6.51
CA ALA A 113 6.93 -9.93 -7.69
C ALA A 113 5.71 -8.98 -7.78
N CYS A 114 5.05 -8.72 -6.64
CA CYS A 114 3.96 -7.74 -6.57
C CYS A 114 4.42 -6.32 -6.87
N TYR A 115 5.61 -5.94 -6.41
CA TYR A 115 6.22 -4.65 -6.73
C TYR A 115 6.47 -4.52 -8.24
N LEU A 116 7.11 -5.49 -8.87
CA LEU A 116 7.34 -5.49 -10.31
C LEU A 116 6.04 -5.36 -11.11
N ALA A 117 5.00 -6.11 -10.74
CA ALA A 117 3.70 -6.02 -11.37
C ALA A 117 3.07 -4.63 -11.19
N ALA A 118 3.12 -4.06 -9.98
CA ALA A 118 2.58 -2.73 -9.70
C ALA A 118 3.36 -1.62 -10.43
N SER A 119 4.68 -1.73 -10.51
CA SER A 119 5.54 -0.80 -11.26
C SER A 119 5.24 -0.83 -12.75
N ALA A 120 5.06 -2.02 -13.34
CA ALA A 120 4.69 -2.14 -14.75
C ALA A 120 3.34 -1.45 -15.05
N VAL A 121 2.35 -1.63 -14.17
CA VAL A 121 1.05 -0.97 -14.32
C VAL A 121 1.16 0.54 -14.10
N ALA A 122 1.93 1.00 -13.11
CA ALA A 122 2.16 2.42 -12.87
C ALA A 122 2.83 3.12 -14.05
N SER A 123 3.83 2.49 -14.68
CA SER A 123 4.48 3.00 -15.89
C SER A 123 3.51 3.11 -17.07
N GLY A 124 2.62 2.13 -17.24
CA GLY A 124 1.54 2.19 -18.24
C GLY A 124 0.51 3.27 -17.93
N ALA A 125 0.15 3.44 -16.65
CA ALA A 125 -0.76 4.48 -16.20
C ALA A 125 -0.19 5.90 -16.43
N ALA A 126 1.12 6.08 -16.23
CA ALA A 126 1.83 7.31 -16.52
C ALA A 126 1.80 7.65 -18.02
N TRP A 127 1.86 6.63 -18.90
CA TRP A 127 1.70 6.84 -20.34
C TRP A 127 0.29 7.31 -20.69
N ILE A 128 -0.74 6.65 -20.14
CA ILE A 128 -2.16 7.03 -20.33
C ILE A 128 -2.43 8.46 -19.86
N LEU A 129 -1.82 8.87 -18.74
CA LEU A 129 -1.93 10.23 -18.24
C LEU A 129 -1.42 11.26 -19.26
N ILE A 130 -0.35 10.95 -19.99
CA ILE A 130 0.28 11.88 -20.94
C ILE A 130 -0.50 11.99 -22.23
N GLU A 131 -0.94 10.86 -22.77
CA GLU A 131 -1.87 10.83 -23.90
C GLU A 131 -3.09 11.71 -23.60
N ARG A 132 -3.62 11.59 -22.40
CA ARG A 132 -4.75 12.41 -21.97
C ARG A 132 -4.42 13.89 -21.82
N THR A 133 -3.29 14.26 -21.22
CA THR A 133 -2.97 15.68 -21.01
C THR A 133 -2.58 16.36 -22.32
N ARG A 134 -1.93 15.66 -23.25
CA ARG A 134 -1.45 16.21 -24.53
C ARG A 134 -2.53 16.21 -25.61
N ASP A 135 -3.11 15.06 -25.90
CA ASP A 135 -3.98 14.86 -27.06
C ASP A 135 -5.46 14.84 -26.68
N GLY A 136 -5.75 14.67 -25.38
CA GLY A 136 -7.11 14.39 -24.91
C GLY A 136 -7.48 12.93 -25.20
N LEU A 137 -8.30 12.35 -24.33
CA LEU A 137 -8.87 11.03 -24.60
C LEU A 137 -10.15 11.19 -25.42
N PRO A 138 -10.58 10.18 -26.20
CA PRO A 138 -11.82 10.26 -27.00
C PRO A 138 -13.09 10.66 -26.21
N LEU A 139 -13.04 10.53 -24.88
CA LEU A 139 -14.14 10.82 -23.97
C LEU A 139 -13.94 12.12 -23.17
N TRP A 140 -12.76 12.75 -23.15
CA TRP A 140 -12.42 13.86 -22.24
C TRP A 140 -11.51 14.92 -22.88
N GLU A 141 -11.81 16.19 -22.60
CA GLU A 141 -10.99 17.34 -23.02
C GLU A 141 -9.60 17.37 -22.34
N PRO A 142 -8.55 17.86 -23.03
CA PRO A 142 -7.21 18.02 -22.46
C PRO A 142 -7.24 18.86 -21.18
N THR A 143 -6.66 18.34 -20.11
CA THR A 143 -6.79 18.94 -18.77
C THR A 143 -5.66 19.90 -18.42
N ALA A 144 -4.52 19.86 -19.13
CA ALA A 144 -3.37 20.72 -18.86
C ALA A 144 -2.47 20.86 -20.11
N PRO A 145 -1.81 22.02 -20.30
CA PRO A 145 -0.83 22.17 -21.37
C PRO A 145 0.38 21.24 -21.16
N PRO A 146 1.02 20.74 -22.24
CA PRO A 146 2.22 19.90 -22.14
C PRO A 146 3.32 20.62 -21.36
N VAL A 147 4.00 19.89 -20.46
CA VAL A 147 5.07 20.45 -19.60
C VAL A 147 6.36 20.61 -20.40
N SER A 148 6.62 19.70 -21.35
CA SER A 148 7.74 19.78 -22.28
C SER A 148 7.31 19.46 -23.71
N ALA A 149 8.14 19.79 -24.71
CA ALA A 149 7.88 19.38 -26.09
C ALA A 149 7.98 17.84 -26.25
N ASP A 150 8.85 17.19 -25.49
CA ASP A 150 9.21 15.78 -25.64
C ASP A 150 8.31 14.86 -24.79
N PRO A 151 7.48 13.98 -25.41
CA PRO A 151 6.57 13.09 -24.68
C PRO A 151 7.30 12.14 -23.72
N LEU A 152 8.50 11.72 -24.11
CA LEU A 152 9.35 10.85 -23.30
C LEU A 152 9.80 11.49 -21.99
N ASN A 153 10.06 12.81 -21.98
CA ASN A 153 10.51 13.50 -20.78
C ASN A 153 9.37 13.68 -19.78
N ASP A 154 8.18 14.06 -20.27
CA ASP A 154 6.97 14.11 -19.44
C ASP A 154 6.66 12.73 -18.84
N TRP A 155 6.86 11.66 -19.62
CA TRP A 155 6.65 10.28 -19.17
C TRP A 155 7.63 9.86 -18.10
N LEU A 156 8.91 10.12 -18.30
CA LEU A 156 9.94 9.85 -17.31
C LEU A 156 9.63 10.57 -16.00
N ASN A 157 9.23 11.84 -16.05
CA ASN A 157 8.92 12.64 -14.87
C ASN A 157 7.72 12.04 -14.09
N ALA A 158 6.62 11.77 -14.81
CA ALA A 158 5.43 11.14 -14.22
C ALA A 158 5.72 9.74 -13.64
N ALA A 159 6.50 8.93 -14.36
CA ALA A 159 6.88 7.59 -13.91
C ALA A 159 7.74 7.67 -12.64
N ILE A 160 8.72 8.58 -12.55
CA ILE A 160 9.56 8.75 -11.35
C ILE A 160 8.72 9.13 -10.13
N VAL A 161 7.80 10.09 -10.29
CA VAL A 161 6.92 10.54 -9.21
C VAL A 161 6.03 9.42 -8.68
N MET A 162 5.62 8.46 -9.52
CA MET A 162 4.86 7.28 -9.09
C MET A 162 5.75 6.16 -8.53
N LEU A 163 6.86 5.85 -9.18
CA LEU A 163 7.71 4.70 -8.86
C LEU A 163 8.50 4.88 -7.56
N VAL A 164 9.00 6.09 -7.29
CA VAL A 164 9.82 6.34 -6.09
C VAL A 164 9.02 6.09 -4.80
N PRO A 165 7.82 6.64 -4.61
CA PRO A 165 6.99 6.32 -3.44
C PRO A 165 6.66 4.83 -3.33
N LEU A 166 6.38 4.14 -4.45
CA LEU A 166 6.10 2.71 -4.45
C LEU A 166 7.28 1.90 -3.91
N LEU A 167 8.49 2.25 -4.35
CA LEU A 167 9.73 1.62 -3.88
C LEU A 167 9.96 1.88 -2.40
N VAL A 168 9.73 3.12 -1.94
CA VAL A 168 9.82 3.48 -0.51
C VAL A 168 8.84 2.63 0.30
N ALA A 169 7.55 2.61 -0.06
CA ALA A 169 6.52 1.84 0.65
C ALA A 169 6.88 0.34 0.70
N GLN A 170 7.38 -0.21 -0.40
CA GLN A 170 7.84 -1.59 -0.49
C GLN A 170 9.01 -1.88 0.46
N LEU A 171 10.04 -1.03 0.48
CA LEU A 171 11.20 -1.18 1.35
C LEU A 171 10.79 -1.15 2.82
N PHE A 172 9.93 -0.21 3.21
CA PHE A 172 9.37 -0.14 4.56
C PHE A 172 8.59 -1.41 4.91
N GLY A 173 7.78 -1.93 3.98
CA GLY A 173 7.02 -3.16 4.16
C GLY A 173 7.91 -4.37 4.40
N VAL A 174 8.90 -4.60 3.53
CA VAL A 174 9.83 -5.74 3.63
C VAL A 174 10.70 -5.64 4.89
N ASN A 175 11.21 -4.45 5.22
CA ASN A 175 12.04 -4.23 6.41
C ASN A 175 11.25 -4.52 7.70
N ALA A 176 10.01 -4.01 7.79
CA ALA A 176 9.13 -4.28 8.92
C ALA A 176 8.79 -5.78 9.03
N GLY A 177 8.57 -6.47 7.90
CA GLY A 177 8.36 -7.91 7.84
C GLY A 177 9.57 -8.73 8.34
N GLN A 178 10.78 -8.36 7.92
CA GLN A 178 12.03 -9.00 8.37
C GLN A 178 12.26 -8.82 9.87
N ARG A 179 12.11 -7.59 10.39
CA ARG A 179 12.24 -7.31 11.83
C ARG A 179 11.30 -8.17 12.67
N ARG A 180 10.05 -8.33 12.24
CA ARG A 180 9.07 -9.18 12.92
C ARG A 180 9.49 -10.65 12.98
N ARG A 181 9.96 -11.21 11.86
CA ARG A 181 10.43 -12.61 11.80
C ARG A 181 11.69 -12.82 12.64
N TYR A 182 12.61 -11.86 12.61
CA TYR A 182 13.83 -11.90 13.41
C TYR A 182 13.53 -11.93 14.91
N VAL A 183 12.64 -11.05 15.38
CA VAL A 183 12.20 -11.04 16.78
C VAL A 183 11.50 -12.35 17.16
N ALA A 184 10.64 -12.89 16.30
CA ALA A 184 9.99 -14.18 16.55
C ALA A 184 11.02 -15.32 16.70
N ALA A 185 12.03 -15.38 15.83
CA ALA A 185 13.08 -16.39 15.90
C ALA A 185 13.94 -16.27 17.17
N LEU A 186 14.21 -15.05 17.64
CA LEU A 186 14.91 -14.81 18.91
C LEU A 186 14.08 -15.29 20.11
N VAL A 187 12.78 -15.04 20.10
CA VAL A 187 11.87 -15.48 21.17
C VAL A 187 11.79 -17.01 21.21
N ASP A 188 11.61 -17.66 20.05
CA ASP A 188 11.57 -19.13 19.97
C ASP A 188 12.87 -19.76 20.49
N ARG A 189 14.01 -19.16 20.15
CA ARG A 189 15.32 -19.63 20.63
C ARG A 189 15.51 -19.43 22.13
N ALA A 190 14.99 -18.33 22.70
CA ALA A 190 15.01 -18.11 24.15
C ALA A 190 14.19 -19.18 24.89
N VAL A 191 13.01 -19.53 24.36
CA VAL A 191 12.15 -20.60 24.91
C VAL A 191 12.83 -21.97 24.80
N GLN A 192 13.54 -22.24 23.71
CA GLN A 192 14.33 -23.47 23.58
C GLN A 192 15.43 -23.55 24.63
N LEU A 193 16.18 -22.45 24.84
CA LEU A 193 17.25 -22.40 25.84
C LEU A 193 16.73 -22.57 27.28
N GLU A 194 15.55 -22.04 27.61
CA GLU A 194 14.93 -22.27 28.92
C GLU A 194 14.62 -23.76 29.14
N ARG A 195 14.05 -24.43 28.13
CA ARG A 195 13.75 -25.87 28.20
C ARG A 195 15.01 -26.73 28.33
N GLU A 196 16.08 -26.39 27.60
CA GLU A 196 17.36 -27.09 27.70
C GLU A 196 17.97 -26.97 29.12
N ARG A 197 17.84 -25.78 29.75
CA ARG A 197 18.30 -25.57 31.13
C ARG A 197 17.48 -26.37 32.15
N ASP A 198 16.17 -26.46 31.94
CA ASP A 198 15.30 -27.27 32.80
C ASP A 198 15.65 -28.76 32.71
N GLN A 199 15.91 -29.26 31.49
CA GLN A 199 16.36 -30.64 31.29
C GLN A 199 17.72 -30.91 31.95
N GLN A 200 18.67 -29.99 31.85
CA GLN A 200 19.97 -30.12 32.52
C GLN A 200 19.83 -30.16 34.04
N ALA A 201 18.94 -29.33 34.61
CA ALA A 201 18.67 -29.32 36.04
C ALA A 201 18.02 -30.64 36.51
N GLU A 202 17.18 -31.25 35.68
CA GLU A 202 16.55 -32.54 35.98
C GLU A 202 17.55 -33.71 35.92
N ILE A 203 18.41 -33.74 34.91
CA ILE A 203 19.50 -34.73 34.81
C ILE A 203 20.46 -34.61 36.00
N ALA A 204 20.82 -33.39 36.39
CA ALA A 204 21.69 -33.15 37.55
C ALA A 204 21.06 -33.61 38.88
N ARG A 205 19.72 -33.59 38.99
CA ARG A 205 18.99 -34.11 40.17
C ARG A 205 18.86 -35.63 40.18
N GLN A 206 18.84 -36.28 39.01
CA GLN A 206 18.72 -37.74 38.91
C GLN A 206 20.07 -38.46 38.99
N GLY A 207 21.17 -37.78 38.66
CA GLY A 207 22.54 -38.32 38.71
C GLY A 207 23.29 -38.11 40.03
N ALA A 208 22.65 -37.50 41.04
CA ALA A 208 23.20 -37.28 42.39
C ALA A 208 22.46 -38.17 43.40
#